data_AF-A0A506YA78-F1
#
_entry.id   AF-A0A506YA78-F1
#
_cell.length_a   1.000
_cell.length_b   1.000
_cell.length_c   1.000
_cell.angle_alpha   90.00
_cell.angle_beta   90.00
_cell.angle_gamma   90.00
#
_symmetry.space_group_name_H-M   'P 1'
#
loop_
_entity.id
_entity.type
_entity.pdbx_description
1 polymer ?
#
loop_
_entity_poly.entity_id
_entity_poly.type
_entity_poly.pdbx_seq_one_letter_code
_entity_poly.pdbx_strand_id
1 'polypeptide(L)'
;MTSPQTLSEAERRVLAGWAADCVERVLPLFESESPDDARPRDAVDRARAYSGGGLDTAEEIRRRFHAGRAASAVSAPAAVAAARAAGQLAGVPHLAAHALGAAAYAVRAARLAATSSAPAGASAGAGALPDPDAVAAAEVAWQLDRLTPEARAALAALPLVGEPDSGPLGPGLLARGDLAATIRAIQAGVRG
;
A
#
# COMPACT_ATOMS: atom_id res chain seq x y z
N MET A 1 -24.57 4.49 -11.23
CA MET A 1 -24.37 3.82 -9.93
C MET A 1 -22.92 4.04 -9.51
N THR A 2 -22.69 4.43 -8.26
CA THR A 2 -21.34 4.59 -7.72
C THR A 2 -20.66 3.23 -7.64
N SER A 3 -19.36 3.15 -7.99
CA SER A 3 -18.63 1.86 -8.02
C SER A 3 -18.68 1.18 -6.64
N PRO A 4 -18.86 -0.16 -6.57
CA PRO A 4 -18.82 -0.90 -5.30
C PRO A 4 -17.46 -0.79 -4.58
N GLN A 5 -16.42 -0.34 -5.30
CA GLN A 5 -15.09 -0.09 -4.75
C GLN A 5 -14.97 1.24 -3.98
N THR A 6 -16.03 2.05 -3.94
CA THR A 6 -16.00 3.39 -3.32
C THR A 6 -16.21 3.33 -1.81
N LEU A 7 -17.09 2.43 -1.35
CA LEU A 7 -17.61 2.37 0.02
C LEU A 7 -18.18 3.71 0.54
N SER A 8 -18.67 3.74 1.78
CA SER A 8 -19.03 4.99 2.46
C SER A 8 -17.80 5.82 2.80
N GLU A 9 -17.99 7.11 3.11
CA GLU A 9 -16.88 7.95 3.57
C GLU A 9 -16.28 7.44 4.89
N ALA A 10 -17.11 7.01 5.83
CA ALA A 10 -16.65 6.45 7.10
C ALA A 10 -15.73 5.24 6.87
N GLU A 11 -16.11 4.32 5.98
CA GLU A 11 -15.27 3.18 5.61
C GLU A 11 -13.98 3.62 4.92
N ARG A 12 -14.02 4.61 4.01
CA ARG A 12 -12.79 5.16 3.41
C ARG A 12 -11.86 5.78 4.46
N ARG A 13 -12.39 6.47 5.47
CA ARG A 13 -11.58 7.06 6.56
C ARG A 13 -10.94 5.97 7.42
N VAL A 14 -11.67 4.91 7.76
CA VAL A 14 -11.12 3.74 8.45
C VAL A 14 -10.00 3.09 7.65
N LEU A 15 -10.24 2.82 6.36
CA LEU A 15 -9.25 2.18 5.49
C LEU A 15 -8.03 3.06 5.21
N ALA A 16 -8.17 4.39 5.22
CA ALA A 16 -7.04 5.31 5.09
C ALA A 16 -6.06 5.17 6.26
N GLY A 17 -6.57 4.98 7.49
CA GLY A 17 -5.72 4.77 8.68
C GLY A 17 -4.94 3.46 8.60
N TRP A 18 -5.61 2.35 8.29
CA TRP A 18 -4.95 1.05 8.12
C TRP A 18 -3.93 1.06 6.96
N ALA A 19 -4.29 1.64 5.81
CA ALA A 19 -3.37 1.75 4.69
C ALA A 19 -2.17 2.65 5.00
N ALA A 20 -2.34 3.71 5.82
CA ALA A 20 -1.23 4.55 6.28
C ALA A 20 -0.24 3.75 7.14
N ASP A 21 -0.73 2.91 8.06
CA ASP A 21 0.11 2.01 8.86
C ASP A 21 0.94 1.06 7.96
N CYS A 22 0.34 0.54 6.87
CA CYS A 22 1.04 -0.32 5.91
C CYS A 22 2.13 0.43 5.13
N VAL A 23 1.83 1.63 4.63
CA VAL A 23 2.77 2.42 3.82
C VAL A 23 3.91 2.99 4.66
N GLU A 24 3.63 3.42 5.89
CA GLU A 24 4.65 4.02 6.76
C GLU A 24 5.80 3.06 7.07
N ARG A 25 5.53 1.74 7.17
CA ARG A 25 6.58 0.73 7.39
C ARG A 25 7.65 0.67 6.32
N VAL A 26 7.26 0.97 5.08
CA VAL A 26 8.15 0.87 3.92
C VAL A 26 8.63 2.23 3.43
N LEU A 27 8.10 3.31 4.02
CA LEU A 27 8.48 4.67 3.68
C LEU A 27 9.99 4.95 3.83
N PRO A 28 10.71 4.40 4.84
CA PRO A 28 12.16 4.57 4.91
C PRO A 28 12.92 4.07 3.69
N LEU A 29 12.38 3.10 2.93
CA LEU A 29 13.01 2.60 1.69
C LEU A 29 13.02 3.67 0.58
N PHE A 30 12.02 4.54 0.57
CA PHE A 30 12.00 5.69 -0.33
C PHE A 30 12.91 6.81 0.19
N GLU A 31 12.76 7.16 1.47
CA GLU A 31 13.48 8.29 2.09
C GLU A 31 15.00 8.09 2.13
N SER A 32 15.48 6.84 2.15
CA SER A 32 16.92 6.57 2.05
C SER A 32 17.52 6.98 0.70
N GLU A 33 16.73 6.96 -0.38
CA GLU A 33 17.20 7.33 -1.72
C GLU A 33 16.86 8.79 -2.06
N SER A 34 15.73 9.31 -1.56
CA SER A 34 15.28 10.69 -1.79
C SER A 34 14.79 11.36 -0.51
N PRO A 35 15.70 11.74 0.41
CA PRO A 35 15.34 12.27 1.73
C PRO A 35 14.63 13.64 1.68
N ASP A 36 14.88 14.43 0.64
CA ASP A 36 14.31 15.77 0.48
C ASP A 36 12.95 15.76 -0.25
N ASP A 37 12.53 14.61 -0.81
CA ASP A 37 11.22 14.48 -1.46
C ASP A 37 10.14 14.08 -0.45
N ALA A 38 9.48 15.10 0.11
CA ALA A 38 8.45 14.91 1.11
C ALA A 38 7.14 14.26 0.58
N ARG A 39 6.97 14.06 -0.74
CA ARG A 39 5.67 13.69 -1.33
C ARG A 39 5.09 12.37 -0.76
N PRO A 40 5.86 11.30 -0.52
CA PRO A 40 5.31 10.09 0.08
C PRO A 40 4.97 10.24 1.58
N ARG A 41 5.81 10.94 2.35
CA ARG A 41 5.55 11.24 3.77
C ARG A 41 4.30 12.09 3.94
N ASP A 42 4.15 13.14 3.14
CA ASP A 42 2.96 13.99 3.09
C ASP A 42 1.68 13.20 2.76
N ALA A 43 1.74 12.17 1.90
CA ALA A 43 0.59 11.29 1.70
C ALA A 43 0.21 10.43 2.92
N VAL A 44 1.20 9.97 3.70
CA VAL A 44 0.94 9.27 4.96
C VAL A 44 0.29 10.21 5.97
N ASP A 45 0.85 11.41 6.15
CA ASP A 45 0.34 12.40 7.10
C ASP A 45 -1.10 12.83 6.75
N ARG A 46 -1.36 13.09 5.47
CA ARG A 46 -2.74 13.40 5.01
C ARG A 46 -3.69 12.22 5.18
N ALA A 47 -3.26 10.98 4.91
CA ALA A 47 -4.11 9.83 5.12
C ALA A 47 -4.48 9.64 6.60
N ARG A 48 -3.54 9.90 7.52
CA ARG A 48 -3.81 9.92 8.97
C ARG A 48 -4.79 11.03 9.34
N ALA A 49 -4.58 12.25 8.84
CA ALA A 49 -5.50 13.37 9.09
C ALA A 49 -6.90 13.13 8.50
N TYR A 50 -7.01 12.57 7.30
CA TYR A 50 -8.27 12.16 6.69
C TYR A 50 -8.96 11.06 7.50
N SER A 51 -8.22 10.06 7.97
CA SER A 51 -8.74 9.00 8.85
C SER A 51 -9.35 9.58 10.13
N GLY A 52 -8.69 10.58 10.74
CA GLY A 52 -9.16 11.26 11.95
C GLY A 52 -10.28 12.29 11.75
N GLY A 53 -10.85 12.44 10.55
CA GLY A 53 -11.92 13.42 10.30
C GLY A 53 -11.44 14.83 9.92
N GLY A 54 -10.13 15.08 9.92
CA GLY A 54 -9.54 16.43 9.83
C GLY A 54 -9.42 17.01 8.42
N LEU A 55 -9.63 16.20 7.37
CA LEU A 55 -9.56 16.63 5.96
C LEU A 55 -10.87 16.36 5.22
N ASP A 56 -11.15 17.24 4.25
CA ASP A 56 -12.27 17.12 3.31
C ASP A 56 -11.97 16.08 2.21
N THR A 57 -12.96 15.24 1.91
CA THR A 57 -12.86 14.18 0.91
C THR A 57 -12.60 14.75 -0.49
N ALA A 58 -13.26 15.83 -0.89
CA ALA A 58 -13.12 16.37 -2.25
C ALA A 58 -11.76 17.03 -2.48
N GLU A 59 -11.23 17.72 -1.48
CA GLU A 59 -9.84 18.23 -1.45
C GLU A 59 -8.82 17.09 -1.66
N GLU A 60 -8.94 15.99 -0.89
CA GLU A 60 -7.98 14.88 -1.00
C GLU A 60 -8.09 14.15 -2.34
N ILE A 61 -9.30 13.98 -2.87
CA ILE A 61 -9.49 13.43 -4.22
C ILE A 61 -8.74 14.28 -5.26
N ARG A 62 -8.76 15.62 -5.18
CA ARG A 62 -8.04 16.48 -6.13
C ARG A 62 -6.52 16.29 -6.04
N ARG A 63 -6.00 15.96 -4.86
CA ARG A 63 -4.56 15.79 -4.59
C ARG A 63 -4.04 14.36 -4.81
N ARG A 64 -4.91 13.38 -5.08
CA ARG A 64 -4.60 11.94 -5.13
C ARG A 64 -3.41 11.52 -6.00
N PHE A 65 -3.07 12.29 -7.03
CA PHE A 65 -1.95 11.97 -7.93
C PHE A 65 -0.60 12.56 -7.48
N HIS A 66 -0.55 13.35 -6.41
CA HIS A 66 0.66 14.04 -5.97
C HIS A 66 1.77 13.08 -5.57
N ALA A 67 1.49 12.16 -4.64
CA ALA A 67 2.48 11.22 -4.11
C ALA A 67 3.00 10.24 -5.17
N GLY A 68 2.15 9.76 -6.07
CA GLY A 68 2.56 8.79 -7.10
C GLY A 68 3.67 9.31 -8.03
N ARG A 69 3.81 10.63 -8.18
CA ARG A 69 4.89 11.22 -9.00
C ARG A 69 6.29 11.05 -8.38
N ALA A 70 6.37 10.78 -7.07
CA ALA A 70 7.63 10.53 -6.36
C ALA A 70 8.36 9.30 -6.89
N ALA A 71 7.65 8.32 -7.45
CA ALA A 71 8.26 7.11 -8.00
C ALA A 71 9.25 7.37 -9.15
N SER A 72 9.19 8.54 -9.80
CA SER A 72 10.15 8.94 -10.84
C SER A 72 11.44 9.57 -10.31
N ALA A 73 11.50 9.89 -9.01
CA ALA A 73 12.67 10.50 -8.37
C ALA A 73 13.65 9.47 -7.80
N VAL A 74 13.31 8.18 -7.86
CA VAL A 74 14.07 7.07 -7.31
C VAL A 74 14.20 5.93 -8.32
N SER A 75 15.20 5.09 -8.13
CA SER A 75 15.59 4.03 -9.05
C SER A 75 15.64 2.65 -8.39
N ALA A 76 15.88 2.57 -7.08
CA ALA A 76 15.89 1.29 -6.39
C ALA A 76 14.48 0.66 -6.45
N PRO A 77 14.34 -0.62 -6.85
CA PRO A 77 13.02 -1.25 -6.99
C PRO A 77 12.16 -1.18 -5.72
N ALA A 78 12.77 -1.30 -4.55
CA ALA A 78 12.11 -1.18 -3.26
C ALA A 78 11.60 0.25 -3.00
N ALA A 79 12.41 1.28 -3.28
CA ALA A 79 12.03 2.69 -3.17
C ALA A 79 10.89 3.04 -4.13
N VAL A 80 10.96 2.58 -5.38
CA VAL A 80 9.90 2.76 -6.39
C VAL A 80 8.59 2.10 -5.93
N ALA A 81 8.65 0.91 -5.34
CA ALA A 81 7.48 0.23 -4.80
C ALA A 81 6.88 0.98 -3.60
N ALA A 82 7.71 1.50 -2.68
CA ALA A 82 7.25 2.33 -1.55
C ALA A 82 6.57 3.63 -2.02
N ALA A 83 7.13 4.32 -3.03
CA ALA A 83 6.48 5.49 -3.63
C ALA A 83 5.13 5.15 -4.29
N ARG A 84 5.03 3.99 -4.95
CA ARG A 84 3.76 3.51 -5.52
C ARG A 84 2.75 3.15 -4.43
N ALA A 85 3.19 2.62 -3.30
CA ALA A 85 2.35 2.37 -2.13
C ALA A 85 1.73 3.69 -1.62
N ALA A 86 2.54 4.74 -1.47
CA ALA A 86 2.06 6.08 -1.10
C ALA A 86 1.12 6.70 -2.15
N GLY A 87 1.37 6.45 -3.44
CA GLY A 87 0.47 6.85 -4.52
C GLY A 87 -0.91 6.17 -4.45
N GLN A 88 -0.96 4.88 -4.10
CA GLN A 88 -2.22 4.17 -3.84
C GLN A 88 -2.91 4.72 -2.58
N LEU A 89 -2.16 4.95 -1.50
CA LEU A 89 -2.70 5.52 -0.25
C LEU A 89 -3.41 6.86 -0.50
N ALA A 90 -2.81 7.75 -1.27
CA ALA A 90 -3.42 9.03 -1.66
C ALA A 90 -4.71 8.87 -2.48
N GLY A 91 -4.96 7.70 -3.07
CA GLY A 91 -6.18 7.34 -3.78
C GLY A 91 -7.32 6.86 -2.88
N VAL A 92 -7.07 6.50 -1.62
CA VAL A 92 -8.09 5.94 -0.72
C VAL A 92 -9.32 6.85 -0.56
N PRO A 93 -9.19 8.19 -0.42
CA PRO A 93 -10.36 9.09 -0.35
C PRO A 93 -11.25 9.05 -1.59
N HIS A 94 -10.71 8.69 -2.76
CA HIS A 94 -11.46 8.52 -4.00
C HIS A 94 -12.18 7.17 -4.08
N LEU A 95 -11.44 6.08 -3.83
CA LEU A 95 -11.96 4.71 -3.85
C LEU A 95 -11.30 3.91 -2.73
N ALA A 96 -12.10 3.35 -1.82
CA ALA A 96 -11.65 2.46 -0.73
C ALA A 96 -10.73 1.33 -1.23
N ALA A 97 -11.00 0.79 -2.42
CA ALA A 97 -10.19 -0.25 -3.07
C ALA A 97 -8.69 0.08 -3.19
N HIS A 98 -8.32 1.36 -3.22
CA HIS A 98 -6.90 1.77 -3.23
C HIS A 98 -6.15 1.33 -1.96
N ALA A 99 -6.84 1.05 -0.84
CA ALA A 99 -6.20 0.55 0.37
C ALA A 99 -5.52 -0.80 0.16
N LEU A 100 -6.14 -1.71 -0.62
CA LEU A 100 -5.54 -2.99 -1.00
C LEU A 100 -4.33 -2.79 -1.93
N GLY A 101 -4.38 -1.80 -2.81
CA GLY A 101 -3.25 -1.41 -3.64
C GLY A 101 -2.07 -0.88 -2.82
N ALA A 102 -2.33 -0.04 -1.82
CA ALA A 102 -1.32 0.50 -0.92
C ALA A 102 -0.63 -0.61 -0.12
N ALA A 103 -1.43 -1.49 0.49
CA ALA A 103 -0.96 -2.66 1.23
C ALA A 103 -0.11 -3.60 0.36
N ALA A 104 -0.57 -3.90 -0.87
CA ALA A 104 0.15 -4.80 -1.77
C ALA A 104 1.48 -4.23 -2.26
N TYR A 105 1.54 -2.94 -2.58
CA TYR A 105 2.81 -2.29 -2.92
C TYR A 105 3.76 -2.19 -1.72
N ALA A 106 3.25 -2.04 -0.49
CA ALA A 106 4.08 -2.11 0.71
C ALA A 106 4.71 -3.50 0.88
N VAL A 107 3.95 -4.58 0.74
CA VAL A 107 4.49 -5.95 0.74
C VAL A 107 5.55 -6.12 -0.35
N ARG A 108 5.29 -5.62 -1.56
CA ARG A 108 6.28 -5.65 -2.65
C ARG A 108 7.56 -4.88 -2.31
N ALA A 109 7.45 -3.72 -1.67
CA ALA A 109 8.61 -2.93 -1.26
C ALA A 109 9.47 -3.69 -0.23
N ALA A 110 8.85 -4.28 0.79
CA ALA A 110 9.53 -5.10 1.79
C ALA A 110 10.22 -6.31 1.16
N ARG A 111 9.53 -7.03 0.26
CA ARG A 111 10.09 -8.17 -0.49
C ARG A 111 11.30 -7.78 -1.33
N LEU A 112 11.25 -6.64 -2.02
CA LEU A 112 12.36 -6.16 -2.84
C LEU A 112 13.55 -5.72 -1.98
N ALA A 113 13.32 -5.10 -0.81
CA ALA A 113 14.39 -4.73 0.11
C ALA A 113 15.20 -5.95 0.60
N ALA A 114 14.53 -7.08 0.81
CA ALA A 114 15.19 -8.35 1.17
C ALA A 114 16.16 -8.85 0.08
N THR A 115 15.87 -8.57 -1.19
CA THR A 115 16.74 -8.97 -2.32
C THR A 115 17.96 -8.05 -2.52
N SER A 116 17.86 -6.78 -2.10
CA SER A 116 18.91 -5.77 -2.31
C SER A 116 19.86 -5.61 -1.12
N SER A 117 19.63 -6.32 -0.01
CA SER A 117 20.44 -6.20 1.22
C SER A 117 21.81 -6.89 1.16
N ALA A 118 22.25 -7.41 0.00
CA ALA A 118 23.63 -7.88 -0.18
C ALA A 118 24.57 -6.66 -0.31
N PRO A 119 25.54 -6.46 0.59
CA PRO A 119 26.52 -5.40 0.41
C PRO A 119 27.34 -5.68 -0.84
N ALA A 120 27.54 -4.68 -1.69
CA ALA A 120 28.53 -4.72 -2.75
C ALA A 120 29.93 -4.87 -2.11
N GLY A 121 30.42 -6.11 -2.01
CA GLY A 121 31.76 -6.43 -1.51
C GLY A 121 31.84 -7.17 -0.16
N ALA A 122 30.74 -7.66 0.43
CA ALA A 122 30.84 -8.48 1.64
C ALA A 122 31.35 -9.90 1.33
N SER A 123 32.47 -10.29 1.97
CA SER A 123 32.94 -11.66 2.01
C SER A 123 31.91 -12.58 2.67
N ALA A 124 31.80 -13.81 2.17
CA ALA A 124 30.97 -14.89 2.71
C ALA A 124 31.11 -14.98 4.25
N GLY A 125 30.11 -14.48 4.97
CA GLY A 125 30.15 -14.32 6.42
C GLY A 125 28.99 -13.51 6.99
N ALA A 126 28.35 -12.65 6.18
CA ALA A 126 27.02 -12.15 6.49
C ALA A 126 26.00 -13.29 6.33
N GLY A 127 25.14 -13.51 7.34
CA GLY A 127 24.13 -14.57 7.33
C GLY A 127 23.29 -14.54 6.04
N ALA A 128 22.71 -15.69 5.68
CA ALA A 128 21.87 -15.80 4.50
C ALA A 128 20.81 -14.69 4.48
N LEU A 129 20.68 -13.99 3.34
CA LEU A 129 19.61 -13.03 3.15
C LEU A 129 18.27 -13.70 3.47
N PRO A 130 17.33 -12.99 4.12
CA PRO A 130 16.02 -13.55 4.38
C PRO A 130 15.34 -13.89 3.06
N ASP A 131 14.65 -15.03 3.02
CA ASP A 131 13.84 -15.44 1.88
C ASP A 131 12.82 -14.33 1.54
N PRO A 132 12.87 -13.72 0.34
CA PRO A 132 11.96 -12.63 -0.05
C PRO A 132 10.48 -13.01 0.05
N ASP A 133 10.14 -14.28 -0.20
CA ASP A 133 8.75 -14.74 -0.15
C ASP A 133 8.30 -14.92 1.30
N ALA A 134 9.20 -15.34 2.21
CA ALA A 134 8.94 -15.33 3.64
C ALA A 134 8.77 -13.92 4.20
N VAL A 135 9.56 -12.93 3.72
CA VAL A 135 9.39 -11.52 4.09
C VAL A 135 8.03 -10.98 3.64
N ALA A 136 7.62 -11.31 2.41
CA ALA A 136 6.29 -10.91 1.93
C ALA A 136 5.15 -11.53 2.75
N ALA A 137 5.26 -12.82 3.09
CA ALA A 137 4.26 -13.49 3.91
C ALA A 137 4.18 -12.89 5.33
N ALA A 138 5.33 -12.60 5.95
CA ALA A 138 5.39 -11.95 7.25
C ALA A 138 4.80 -10.53 7.22
N GLU A 139 5.04 -9.77 6.15
CA GLU A 139 4.44 -8.44 6.00
C GLU A 139 2.92 -8.52 5.81
N VAL A 140 2.41 -9.49 5.04
CA VAL A 140 0.94 -9.73 4.95
C VAL A 140 0.34 -10.06 6.32
N ALA A 141 0.98 -10.96 7.09
CA ALA A 141 0.52 -11.31 8.42
C ALA A 141 0.50 -10.09 9.35
N TRP A 142 1.56 -9.28 9.33
CA TRP A 142 1.62 -8.04 10.09
C TRP A 142 0.48 -7.08 9.71
N GLN A 143 0.19 -6.90 8.41
CA GLN A 143 -0.89 -6.03 7.96
C GLN A 143 -2.27 -6.51 8.43
N LEU A 144 -2.50 -7.83 8.47
CA LEU A 144 -3.74 -8.43 8.96
C LEU A 144 -3.90 -8.28 10.48
N ASP A 145 -2.82 -8.43 11.24
CA ASP A 145 -2.80 -8.25 12.70
C ASP A 145 -3.09 -6.80 13.12
N ARG A 146 -2.89 -5.84 12.22
CA ARG A 146 -3.19 -4.41 12.44
C ARG A 146 -4.64 -4.01 12.14
N LEU A 147 -5.45 -4.91 11.60
CA LEU A 147 -6.85 -4.59 11.29
C LEU A 147 -7.68 -4.41 12.56
N THR A 148 -8.36 -3.27 12.67
CA THR A 148 -9.50 -3.14 13.59
C THR A 148 -10.71 -3.91 13.05
N PRO A 149 -11.71 -4.23 13.89
CA PRO A 149 -12.95 -4.85 13.42
C PRO A 149 -13.62 -4.08 12.28
N GLU A 150 -13.62 -2.74 12.36
CA GLU A 150 -14.21 -1.86 11.35
C GLU A 150 -13.41 -1.91 10.03
N ALA A 151 -12.08 -1.90 10.11
CA ALA A 151 -11.22 -2.00 8.93
C ALA A 151 -11.39 -3.37 8.24
N ARG A 152 -11.47 -4.44 9.03
CA ARG A 152 -11.75 -5.79 8.53
C ARG A 152 -13.10 -5.86 7.83
N ALA A 153 -14.15 -5.31 8.44
CA ALA A 153 -15.48 -5.27 7.84
C ALA A 153 -15.49 -4.46 6.52
N ALA A 154 -14.86 -3.29 6.49
CA ALA A 154 -14.76 -2.47 5.28
C ALA A 154 -13.97 -3.17 4.16
N LEU A 155 -12.86 -3.85 4.47
CA LEU A 155 -12.13 -4.65 3.48
C LEU A 155 -12.95 -5.84 2.97
N ALA A 156 -13.74 -6.49 3.84
CA ALA A 156 -14.59 -7.61 3.46
C ALA A 156 -15.72 -7.19 2.49
N ALA A 157 -16.18 -5.94 2.59
CA ALA A 157 -17.20 -5.35 1.72
C ALA A 157 -16.69 -5.02 0.30
N LEU A 158 -15.37 -4.96 0.08
CA LEU A 158 -14.81 -4.75 -1.26
C LEU A 158 -14.93 -6.01 -2.14
N PRO A 159 -15.17 -5.84 -3.45
CA PRO A 159 -15.16 -6.96 -4.41
C PRO A 159 -13.78 -7.64 -4.47
N LEU A 160 -13.73 -8.89 -4.93
CA LEU A 160 -12.44 -9.57 -5.11
C LEU A 160 -11.65 -8.94 -6.25
N VAL A 161 -10.32 -9.00 -6.15
CA VAL A 161 -9.45 -8.53 -7.24
C VAL A 161 -9.69 -9.34 -8.51
N GLY A 162 -10.02 -8.65 -9.59
CA GLY A 162 -10.36 -9.19 -10.90
C GLY A 162 -11.86 -9.35 -11.16
N GLU A 163 -12.74 -9.16 -10.17
CA GLU A 163 -14.20 -9.24 -10.40
C GLU A 163 -14.78 -7.98 -11.09
N PRO A 164 -14.41 -6.74 -10.71
CA PRO A 164 -14.99 -5.57 -11.35
C PRO A 164 -14.42 -5.33 -12.76
N ASP A 165 -15.20 -4.75 -13.67
CA ASP A 165 -14.73 -4.39 -15.01
C ASP A 165 -13.90 -3.09 -15.06
N SER A 166 -13.80 -2.38 -13.93
CA SER A 166 -13.11 -1.09 -13.84
C SER A 166 -12.56 -0.81 -12.43
N GLY A 167 -11.84 0.29 -12.26
CA GLY A 167 -11.29 0.70 -10.96
C GLY A 167 -10.06 -0.10 -10.55
N PRO A 168 -9.51 0.16 -9.34
CA PRO A 168 -8.27 -0.44 -8.88
C PRO A 168 -8.26 -1.97 -8.87
N LEU A 169 -9.39 -2.60 -8.52
CA LEU A 169 -9.51 -4.06 -8.46
C LEU A 169 -9.95 -4.68 -9.79
N GLY A 170 -10.25 -3.88 -10.81
CA GLY A 170 -10.54 -4.38 -12.14
C GLY A 170 -9.29 -4.71 -12.97
N PRO A 171 -9.42 -4.88 -14.29
CA PRO A 171 -8.28 -5.19 -15.17
C PRO A 171 -7.18 -4.12 -15.04
N GLY A 172 -5.97 -4.53 -14.64
CA GLY A 172 -4.87 -3.59 -14.47
C GLY A 172 -3.69 -4.16 -13.71
N LEU A 173 -2.83 -3.27 -13.20
CA LEU A 173 -1.60 -3.62 -12.50
C LEU A 173 -1.87 -4.43 -11.22
N LEU A 174 -2.91 -4.07 -10.45
CA LEU A 174 -3.24 -4.74 -9.20
C LEU A 174 -3.84 -6.14 -9.41
N ALA A 175 -4.39 -6.42 -10.58
CA ALA A 175 -4.99 -7.71 -10.93
C ALA A 175 -4.01 -8.69 -11.60
N ARG A 176 -2.69 -8.39 -11.60
CA ARG A 176 -1.66 -9.24 -12.22
C ARG A 176 -0.48 -9.50 -11.28
N GLY A 177 0.25 -10.59 -11.56
CA GLY A 177 1.53 -10.90 -10.93
C GLY A 177 1.48 -11.03 -9.41
N ASP A 178 2.57 -10.61 -8.77
CA ASP A 178 2.76 -10.60 -7.32
C ASP A 178 1.75 -9.71 -6.60
N LEU A 179 1.39 -8.55 -7.17
CA LEU A 179 0.40 -7.65 -6.56
C LEU A 179 -0.97 -8.34 -6.42
N ALA A 180 -1.42 -9.04 -7.45
CA ALA A 180 -2.67 -9.80 -7.37
C ALA A 180 -2.61 -10.95 -6.37
N ALA A 181 -1.47 -11.65 -6.31
CA ALA A 181 -1.27 -12.72 -5.34
C ALA A 181 -1.35 -12.17 -3.90
N THR A 182 -0.68 -11.04 -3.62
CA THR A 182 -0.72 -10.37 -2.33
C THR A 182 -2.13 -9.88 -1.98
N ILE A 183 -2.84 -9.23 -2.92
CA ILE A 183 -4.21 -8.76 -2.66
C ILE A 183 -5.13 -9.94 -2.34
N ARG A 184 -5.02 -11.06 -3.08
CA ARG A 184 -5.79 -12.28 -2.78
C ARG A 184 -5.46 -12.85 -1.40
N ALA A 185 -4.20 -12.85 -1.00
CA ALA A 185 -3.79 -13.31 0.33
C ALA A 185 -4.41 -12.45 1.45
N ILE A 186 -4.37 -11.12 1.31
CA ILE A 186 -5.03 -10.19 2.24
C ILE A 186 -6.55 -10.42 2.24
N GLN A 187 -7.16 -10.52 1.05
CA GLN A 187 -8.60 -10.75 0.90
C GLN A 187 -9.07 -12.08 1.50
N ALA A 188 -8.23 -13.12 1.48
CA ALA A 188 -8.49 -14.39 2.15
C ALA A 188 -8.37 -14.25 3.67
N GLY A 189 -7.30 -13.62 4.17
CA GLY A 189 -7.10 -13.40 5.61
C GLY A 189 -8.10 -12.45 6.27
N VAL A 190 -8.77 -11.58 5.49
CA VAL A 190 -9.88 -10.75 5.95
C VAL A 190 -11.17 -11.56 6.15
N ARG A 191 -11.39 -12.60 5.32
CA ARG A 191 -12.63 -13.39 5.25
C ARG A 191 -12.61 -14.70 6.06
N GLY A 192 -11.42 -15.22 6.35
CA GLY A 192 -11.21 -16.32 7.30
C GLY A 192 -11.29 -15.83 8.73
#